data_AF-A0A4Q3DF06-F1
#
_entry.id   AF-A0A4Q3DF06-F1
#
_cell.length_a   1.000
_cell.length_b   1.000
_cell.length_c   1.000
_cell.angle_alpha   90.00
_cell.angle_beta   90.00
_cell.angle_gamma   90.00
#
_symmetry.space_group_name_H-M   'P 1'
#
loop_
_entity.id
_entity.type
_entity.pdbx_description
1 polymer ?
#
loop_
_entity_poly.entity_id
_entity_poly.type
_entity_poly.pdbx_seq_one_letter_code
_entity_poly.pdbx_strand_id
1 'polypeptide(L)'
;MRSKQFQWQLITFFRILFGFHLLYSAGAYVFFGWVPAAFHNPASPAGHFMAELDKIHLYGVVKYVELVLGLLIIGNRLVPLAVAMELPITLMIAYLNLVIEGPLEPRHYYTGVQELFINGILLLGYGAYYRSVLTVDARPRWLGAPLGSGSMPTTENAAASSRRITAPMWLVFLGFMVAVVAASWFLGSAARRLPPRDWLP
;
A
#
# COMPACT_ATOMS: atom_id res chain seq x y z
N MET A 1 6.32 22.01 18.92
CA MET A 1 5.89 20.65 19.33
C MET A 1 4.74 20.07 18.51
N ARG A 2 3.78 20.88 18.01
CA ARG A 2 2.63 20.43 17.18
C ARG A 2 3.01 19.74 15.84
N SER A 3 4.15 20.09 15.23
CA SER A 3 4.56 19.59 13.91
C SER A 3 4.96 18.11 13.89
N LYS A 4 5.71 17.63 14.89
CA LYS A 4 6.14 16.22 14.96
C LYS A 4 4.93 15.29 15.12
N GLN A 5 3.99 15.65 16.01
CA GLN A 5 2.78 14.85 16.22
C GLN A 5 1.94 14.72 14.96
N PHE A 6 1.78 15.83 14.20
CA PHE A 6 1.08 15.81 12.92
C PHE A 6 1.78 14.91 11.89
N GLN A 7 3.11 15.00 11.75
CA GLN A 7 3.89 14.12 10.86
C GLN A 7 3.68 12.64 11.20
N TRP A 8 3.76 12.29 12.48
CA TRP A 8 3.52 10.92 12.94
C TRP A 8 2.11 10.43 12.60
N GLN A 9 1.09 11.26 12.83
CA GLN A 9 -0.29 10.93 12.51
C GLN A 9 -0.50 10.76 11.00
N LEU A 10 0.10 11.63 10.19
CA LEU A 10 0.02 11.58 8.74
C LEU A 10 0.65 10.30 8.18
N ILE A 11 1.87 9.96 8.60
CA ILE A 11 2.54 8.73 8.16
C ILE A 11 1.78 7.49 8.64
N THR A 12 1.26 7.51 9.87
CA THR A 12 0.44 6.40 10.39
C THR A 12 -0.85 6.24 9.58
N PHE A 13 -1.49 7.33 9.18
CA PHE A 13 -2.67 7.31 8.32
C PHE A 13 -2.35 6.65 6.97
N PHE A 14 -1.33 7.12 6.26
CA PHE A 14 -0.95 6.54 4.97
C PHE A 14 -0.54 5.08 5.12
N ARG A 15 0.09 4.70 6.24
CA ARG A 15 0.48 3.30 6.49
C ARG A 15 -0.75 2.41 6.59
N ILE A 16 -1.72 2.82 7.39
CA ILE A 16 -2.96 2.07 7.58
C ILE A 16 -3.74 2.02 6.26
N LEU A 17 -3.85 3.15 5.55
CA LEU A 17 -4.50 3.24 4.24
C LEU A 17 -3.87 2.26 3.24
N PHE A 18 -2.54 2.28 3.12
CA PHE A 18 -1.81 1.42 2.19
C PHE A 18 -1.92 -0.05 2.57
N GLY A 19 -1.72 -0.39 3.85
CA GLY A 19 -1.87 -1.76 4.33
C GLY A 19 -3.26 -2.32 4.07
N PHE A 20 -4.32 -1.55 4.34
CA PHE A 20 -5.69 -1.97 4.02
C PHE A 20 -5.94 -2.09 2.52
N HIS A 21 -5.38 -1.18 1.72
CA HIS A 21 -5.48 -1.26 0.26
C HIS A 21 -4.91 -2.59 -0.26
N LEU A 22 -3.71 -2.96 0.19
CA LEU A 22 -3.07 -4.23 -0.18
C LEU A 22 -3.91 -5.42 0.28
N LEU A 23 -4.36 -5.44 1.55
CA LEU A 23 -5.19 -6.53 2.06
C LEU A 23 -6.53 -6.68 1.35
N TYR A 24 -7.16 -5.57 0.99
CA TYR A 24 -8.42 -5.59 0.26
C TYR A 24 -8.22 -6.20 -1.14
N SER A 25 -7.24 -5.68 -1.89
CA SER A 25 -6.92 -6.15 -3.24
C SER A 25 -6.47 -7.61 -3.25
N ALA A 26 -5.53 -7.98 -2.38
CA ALA A 26 -4.99 -9.32 -2.29
C ALA A 26 -6.00 -10.32 -1.71
N GLY A 27 -6.71 -9.93 -0.65
CA GLY A 27 -7.73 -10.77 -0.01
C GLY A 27 -8.89 -11.11 -0.94
N ALA A 28 -9.31 -10.15 -1.78
CA ALA A 28 -10.32 -10.41 -2.81
C ALA A 28 -9.90 -11.56 -3.75
N TYR A 29 -8.65 -11.57 -4.20
CA TYR A 29 -8.14 -12.67 -5.02
C TYR A 29 -7.93 -13.96 -4.24
N VAL A 30 -7.21 -13.91 -3.11
CA VAL A 30 -6.79 -15.12 -2.37
C VAL A 30 -7.96 -15.90 -1.80
N PHE A 31 -8.97 -15.21 -1.26
CA PHE A 31 -10.09 -15.89 -0.59
C PHE A 31 -11.30 -16.13 -1.51
N PHE A 32 -11.45 -15.31 -2.56
CA PHE A 32 -12.66 -15.35 -3.40
C PHE A 32 -12.36 -15.53 -4.90
N GLY A 33 -11.09 -15.63 -5.30
CA GLY A 33 -10.70 -15.73 -6.71
C GLY A 33 -11.06 -14.48 -7.51
N TRP A 34 -11.33 -13.36 -6.85
CA TRP A 34 -11.81 -12.17 -7.54
C TRP A 34 -10.68 -11.46 -8.29
N VAL A 35 -10.94 -11.16 -9.57
CA VAL A 35 -10.03 -10.41 -10.45
C VAL A 35 -10.71 -9.15 -10.98
N PRO A 36 -9.96 -8.07 -11.24
CA PRO A 36 -10.50 -6.86 -11.85
C PRO A 36 -11.18 -7.12 -13.19
N ALA A 37 -12.26 -6.40 -13.49
CA ALA A 37 -12.98 -6.53 -14.77
C ALA A 37 -12.11 -6.32 -16.02
N ALA A 38 -10.97 -5.63 -15.89
CA ALA A 38 -9.97 -5.49 -16.93
C ALA A 38 -9.46 -6.85 -17.45
N PHE A 39 -9.41 -7.89 -16.62
CA PHE A 39 -9.03 -9.26 -17.03
C PHE A 39 -9.89 -9.81 -18.17
N HIS A 40 -11.15 -9.38 -18.24
CA HIS A 40 -12.11 -9.84 -19.24
C HIS A 40 -12.37 -8.81 -20.34
N ASN A 41 -11.69 -7.66 -20.30
CA ASN A 41 -11.87 -6.61 -21.29
C ASN A 41 -10.87 -6.78 -22.45
N PRO A 42 -11.34 -7.16 -23.66
CA PRO A 42 -10.44 -7.36 -24.80
C PRO A 42 -9.74 -6.08 -25.24
N ALA A 43 -10.29 -4.92 -24.89
CA ALA A 43 -9.74 -3.61 -25.23
C ALA A 43 -8.68 -3.11 -24.22
N SER A 44 -8.40 -3.86 -23.14
CA SER A 44 -7.46 -3.48 -22.09
C SER A 44 -6.14 -4.25 -22.25
N PRO A 45 -5.06 -3.63 -22.75
CA PRO A 45 -3.76 -4.30 -22.85
C PRO A 45 -3.19 -4.69 -21.48
N ALA A 46 -3.44 -3.89 -20.42
CA ALA A 46 -3.05 -4.28 -19.06
C ALA A 46 -3.89 -5.46 -18.56
N GLY A 47 -5.16 -5.53 -18.94
CA GLY A 47 -6.04 -6.68 -18.71
C GLY A 47 -5.48 -7.98 -19.27
N HIS A 48 -5.09 -7.97 -20.55
CA HIS A 48 -4.44 -9.12 -21.19
C HIS A 48 -3.14 -9.50 -20.50
N PHE A 49 -2.29 -8.52 -20.20
CA PHE A 49 -1.05 -8.77 -19.47
C PHE A 49 -1.29 -9.47 -18.12
N MET A 50 -2.26 -8.98 -17.34
CA MET A 50 -2.59 -9.61 -16.06
C MET A 50 -3.20 -11.00 -16.22
N ALA A 51 -4.02 -11.22 -17.24
CA ALA A 51 -4.58 -12.55 -17.55
C ALA A 51 -3.49 -13.55 -17.95
N GLU A 52 -2.49 -13.15 -18.74
CA GLU A 52 -1.34 -14.00 -19.08
C GLU A 52 -0.45 -14.28 -17.85
N LEU A 53 -0.26 -13.31 -16.96
CA LEU A 53 0.43 -13.53 -15.68
C LEU A 53 -0.29 -14.55 -14.80
N ASP A 54 -1.62 -14.57 -14.82
CA ASP A 54 -2.42 -15.50 -14.04
C ASP A 54 -2.31 -16.94 -14.59
N LYS A 55 -2.25 -17.11 -15.92
CA LYS A 55 -2.02 -18.42 -16.55
C LYS A 55 -0.71 -19.08 -16.15
N ILE A 56 0.34 -18.28 -15.87
CA ILE A 56 1.63 -18.76 -15.36
C ILE A 56 1.74 -18.69 -13.83
N HIS A 57 0.62 -18.45 -13.13
CA HIS A 57 0.50 -18.33 -11.68
C HIS A 57 1.30 -17.18 -11.03
N LEU A 58 1.90 -16.29 -11.82
CA LEU A 58 2.68 -15.18 -11.29
C LEU A 58 1.78 -14.09 -10.71
N TYR A 59 0.58 -13.87 -11.26
CA TYR A 59 -0.41 -12.95 -10.68
C TYR A 59 -0.79 -13.37 -9.26
N GLY A 60 -1.07 -14.66 -9.05
CA GLY A 60 -1.35 -15.19 -7.72
C GLY A 60 -0.19 -15.02 -6.75
N VAL A 61 1.05 -15.26 -7.18
CA VAL A 61 2.24 -15.00 -6.35
C VAL A 61 2.30 -13.55 -5.90
N VAL A 62 2.06 -12.59 -6.79
CA VAL A 62 2.01 -11.16 -6.44
C VAL A 62 0.93 -10.90 -5.38
N LYS A 63 -0.27 -11.47 -5.54
CA LYS A 63 -1.36 -11.32 -4.58
C LYS A 63 -1.01 -11.91 -3.20
N TYR A 64 -0.35 -13.05 -3.13
CA TYR A 64 0.12 -13.60 -1.85
C TYR A 64 1.18 -12.70 -1.19
N VAL A 65 2.09 -12.13 -1.99
CA VAL A 65 3.08 -11.16 -1.50
C VAL A 65 2.38 -9.92 -0.96
N GLU A 66 1.48 -9.29 -1.71
CA GLU A 66 0.69 -8.12 -1.27
C GLU A 66 -0.08 -8.41 0.03
N LEU A 67 -0.64 -9.62 0.18
CA LEU A 67 -1.33 -10.02 1.40
C LEU A 67 -0.37 -10.02 2.61
N VAL A 68 0.80 -10.64 2.47
CA VAL A 68 1.81 -10.71 3.54
C VAL A 68 2.33 -9.30 3.86
N LEU A 69 2.66 -8.50 2.85
CA LEU A 69 3.16 -7.14 3.04
C LEU A 69 2.09 -6.24 3.68
N GLY A 70 0.83 -6.36 3.28
CA GLY A 70 -0.30 -5.67 3.91
C GLY A 70 -0.45 -6.01 5.40
N LEU A 71 -0.33 -7.30 5.76
CA LEU A 71 -0.38 -7.74 7.17
C LEU A 71 0.78 -7.18 7.99
N LEU A 72 1.99 -7.18 7.43
CA LEU A 72 3.18 -6.58 8.06
C LEU A 72 2.99 -5.07 8.29
N ILE A 73 2.50 -4.35 7.28
CA ILE A 73 2.25 -2.91 7.32
C ILE A 73 1.20 -2.55 8.38
N ILE A 74 0.04 -3.24 8.40
CA ILE A 74 -1.01 -3.01 9.41
C ILE A 74 -0.54 -3.40 10.81
N GLY A 75 0.14 -4.56 10.92
CA GLY A 75 0.69 -5.05 12.18
C GLY A 75 1.84 -4.21 12.74
N ASN A 76 2.27 -3.18 12.02
CA ASN A 76 3.45 -2.37 12.35
C ASN A 76 4.71 -3.23 12.55
N ARG A 77 4.88 -4.25 11.72
CA ARG A 77 6.02 -5.17 11.72
C ARG A 77 6.79 -5.02 10.43
N LEU A 78 8.10 -4.80 10.52
CA LEU A 78 8.98 -4.67 9.34
C LEU A 78 8.48 -3.65 8.30
N VAL A 79 7.79 -2.58 8.74
CA VAL A 79 7.11 -1.64 7.83
C VAL A 79 8.06 -1.06 6.77
N PRO A 80 9.27 -0.58 7.10
CA PRO A 80 10.18 -0.06 6.06
C PRO A 80 10.54 -1.12 5.01
N LEU A 81 10.80 -2.36 5.45
CA LEU A 81 11.08 -3.45 4.52
C LEU A 81 9.86 -3.75 3.63
N ALA A 82 8.67 -3.84 4.24
CA ALA A 82 7.45 -4.18 3.51
C ALA A 82 7.09 -3.12 2.46
N VAL A 83 7.19 -1.84 2.80
CA VAL A 83 6.95 -0.73 1.86
C VAL A 83 7.97 -0.74 0.72
N ALA A 84 9.24 -1.03 1.00
CA ALA A 84 10.28 -1.14 -0.02
C ALA A 84 10.10 -2.37 -0.93
N MET A 85 9.65 -3.50 -0.40
CA MET A 85 9.33 -4.69 -1.18
C MET A 85 8.10 -4.51 -2.08
N GLU A 86 7.16 -3.67 -1.67
CA GLU A 86 5.96 -3.35 -2.43
C GLU A 86 6.22 -2.36 -3.59
N LEU A 87 7.31 -1.59 -3.52
CA LEU A 87 7.68 -0.60 -4.54
C LEU A 87 7.71 -1.16 -5.98
N PRO A 88 8.34 -2.32 -6.30
CA PRO A 88 8.33 -2.85 -7.66
C PRO A 88 6.91 -3.17 -8.17
N ILE A 89 6.02 -3.67 -7.30
CA ILE A 89 4.62 -3.93 -7.64
C ILE A 89 3.90 -2.61 -7.90
N THR A 90 4.08 -1.62 -7.01
CA THR A 90 3.54 -0.27 -7.17
C THR A 90 3.99 0.39 -8.48
N LEU A 91 5.27 0.27 -8.84
CA LEU A 91 5.81 0.81 -10.10
C LEU A 91 5.18 0.13 -11.32
N MET A 92 4.97 -1.18 -11.27
CA MET A 92 4.29 -1.91 -12.34
C MET A 92 2.83 -1.46 -12.47
N ILE A 93 2.08 -1.36 -11.35
CA ILE A 93 0.71 -0.87 -11.34
C ILE A 93 0.64 0.54 -11.90
N ALA A 94 1.55 1.43 -11.48
CA ALA A 94 1.63 2.79 -11.99
C ALA A 94 1.95 2.83 -13.49
N TYR A 95 2.91 2.04 -13.97
CA TYR A 95 3.22 1.98 -15.39
C TYR A 95 2.01 1.54 -16.21
N LEU A 96 1.35 0.45 -15.81
CA LEU A 96 0.15 -0.06 -16.49
C LEU A 96 -0.99 0.97 -16.48
N ASN A 97 -1.21 1.67 -15.36
CA ASN A 97 -2.30 2.63 -15.26
C ASN A 97 -2.01 3.98 -15.93
N LEU A 98 -0.76 4.49 -15.89
CA LEU A 98 -0.43 5.82 -16.40
C LEU A 98 -0.07 5.78 -17.89
N VAL A 99 0.68 4.77 -18.31
CA VAL A 99 1.26 4.70 -19.65
C VAL A 99 0.42 3.85 -20.58
N ILE A 100 -0.07 2.70 -20.11
CA ILE A 100 -0.78 1.74 -20.95
C ILE A 100 -2.29 2.03 -21.00
N GLU A 101 -2.94 2.11 -19.85
CA GLU A 101 -4.40 2.28 -19.74
C GLU A 101 -4.83 3.74 -19.61
N GLY A 102 -3.94 4.64 -19.16
CA GLY A 102 -4.20 6.07 -19.01
C GLY A 102 -4.78 6.72 -20.27
N PRO A 103 -4.18 6.49 -21.47
CA PRO A 103 -4.71 6.99 -22.73
C PRO A 103 -6.11 6.43 -23.10
N LEU A 104 -6.50 5.28 -22.55
CA LEU A 104 -7.76 4.61 -22.86
C LEU A 104 -8.91 5.10 -21.97
N GLU A 105 -8.65 5.29 -20.68
CA GLU A 105 -9.66 5.81 -19.74
C GLU A 105 -9.04 6.69 -18.64
N PRO A 106 -9.49 7.95 -18.48
CA PRO A 106 -8.87 8.90 -17.55
C PRO A 106 -8.81 8.46 -16.08
N ARG A 107 -9.68 7.52 -15.66
CA ARG A 107 -9.67 6.98 -14.29
C ARG A 107 -8.37 6.28 -13.92
N HIS A 108 -7.64 5.74 -14.91
CA HIS A 108 -6.40 5.02 -14.67
C HIS A 108 -5.30 5.97 -14.19
N TYR A 109 -5.31 7.24 -14.62
CA TYR A 109 -4.41 8.26 -14.07
C TYR A 109 -4.55 8.40 -12.56
N TYR A 110 -5.79 8.37 -12.04
CA TYR A 110 -6.02 8.48 -10.60
C TYR A 110 -5.41 7.29 -9.84
N THR A 111 -5.68 6.07 -10.30
CA THR A 111 -5.21 4.85 -9.62
C THR A 111 -3.68 4.77 -9.63
N GLY A 112 -3.05 4.97 -10.79
CA GLY A 112 -1.60 4.90 -10.91
C GLY A 112 -0.86 5.96 -10.09
N VAL A 113 -1.36 7.21 -10.07
CA VAL A 113 -0.77 8.29 -9.26
C VAL A 113 -0.99 8.02 -7.78
N GLN A 114 -2.17 7.53 -7.39
CA GLN A 114 -2.50 7.26 -5.99
C GLN A 114 -1.55 6.21 -5.39
N GLU A 115 -1.34 5.07 -6.06
CA GLU A 115 -0.45 4.01 -5.56
C GLU A 115 0.99 4.52 -5.37
N LEU A 116 1.53 5.18 -6.40
CA LEU A 116 2.86 5.82 -6.36
C LEU A 116 2.99 6.82 -5.22
N PHE A 117 1.97 7.66 -5.05
CA PHE A 117 1.96 8.71 -4.03
C PHE A 117 1.96 8.13 -2.62
N ILE A 118 1.08 7.16 -2.35
CA ILE A 118 0.96 6.54 -1.03
C ILE A 118 2.24 5.77 -0.68
N ASN A 119 2.73 4.91 -1.59
CA ASN A 119 3.97 4.17 -1.35
C ASN A 119 5.17 5.13 -1.20
N GLY A 120 5.26 6.16 -2.04
CA GLY A 120 6.31 7.20 -1.98
C GLY A 120 6.31 7.99 -0.66
N ILE A 121 5.14 8.42 -0.17
CA ILE A 121 5.04 9.08 1.14
C ILE A 121 5.51 8.16 2.26
N LEU A 122 5.21 6.86 2.20
CA LEU A 122 5.67 5.92 3.21
C LEU A 122 7.18 5.68 3.14
N LEU A 123 7.75 5.56 1.94
CA LEU A 123 9.20 5.50 1.76
C LEU A 123 9.89 6.73 2.37
N LEU A 124 9.36 7.94 2.12
CA LEU A 124 9.90 9.17 2.68
C LEU A 124 9.68 9.24 4.20
N GLY A 125 8.51 8.85 4.69
CA GLY A 125 8.15 8.85 6.11
C GLY A 125 9.01 7.90 6.94
N TYR A 126 9.40 6.77 6.37
CA TYR A 126 10.34 5.81 6.95
C TYR A 126 11.80 6.03 6.49
N GLY A 127 12.10 7.16 5.83
CA GLY A 127 13.39 7.45 5.19
C GLY A 127 14.61 7.27 6.09
N ALA A 128 14.49 7.63 7.37
CA ALA A 128 15.57 7.47 8.35
C ALA A 128 16.03 6.00 8.51
N TYR A 129 15.14 5.03 8.33
CA TYR A 129 15.45 3.60 8.42
C TYR A 129 16.25 3.09 7.22
N TYR A 130 16.19 3.76 6.06
CA TYR A 130 16.94 3.35 4.87
C TYR A 130 18.36 3.94 4.82
N ARG A 131 18.73 4.82 5.76
CA ARG A 131 20.01 5.54 5.73
C ARG A 131 21.22 4.60 5.67
N SER A 132 21.17 3.46 6.35
CA SER A 132 22.25 2.47 6.35
C SER A 132 22.37 1.69 5.03
N VAL A 133 21.29 1.59 4.26
CA VAL A 133 21.27 0.93 2.95
C VAL A 133 21.75 1.87 1.84
N LEU A 134 21.52 3.18 2.00
CA LEU A 134 21.88 4.21 1.03
C LEU A 134 23.30 4.77 1.22
N THR A 135 24.19 4.03 1.91
CA THR A 135 25.58 4.45 2.09
C THR A 135 26.40 4.18 0.83
N VAL A 136 27.15 5.18 0.37
CA VAL A 136 27.99 5.08 -0.85
C VAL A 136 29.11 4.04 -0.71
N ASP A 137 29.73 3.90 0.47
CA ASP A 137 30.76 2.89 0.75
C ASP A 137 30.16 1.68 1.50
N ALA A 138 29.31 0.91 0.80
CA ALA A 138 28.70 -0.31 1.32
C ALA A 138 29.70 -1.48 1.27
N ARG A 139 30.58 -1.56 2.27
CA ARG A 139 31.45 -2.74 2.42
C ARG A 139 30.67 -3.94 2.95
N PRO A 140 30.92 -5.16 2.45
CA PRO A 140 30.26 -6.36 2.98
C PRO A 140 30.58 -6.50 4.46
N ARG A 141 29.53 -6.59 5.28
CA ARG A 141 29.62 -6.86 6.71
C ARG A 141 28.78 -8.08 7.02
N TRP A 142 29.36 -9.02 7.75
CA TRP A 142 28.67 -10.22 8.21
C TRP A 142 27.62 -9.88 9.26
N LEU A 143 26.57 -10.70 9.36
CA LEU A 143 25.45 -10.49 10.30
C LEU A 143 25.89 -10.33 11.77
N GLY A 144 27.02 -10.92 12.17
CA GLY A 144 27.59 -10.80 13.51
C GLY A 144 28.59 -9.66 13.71
N ALA A 145 28.90 -8.88 12.67
CA ALA A 145 29.87 -7.80 12.78
C ALA A 145 29.28 -6.63 13.61
N PRO A 146 30.07 -5.98 14.49
CA PRO A 146 29.60 -4.84 15.26
C PRO A 146 29.10 -3.73 14.32
N LEU A 147 27.86 -3.27 14.54
CA LEU A 147 27.38 -2.04 13.93
C LEU A 147 28.21 -0.90 14.52
N GLY A 148 29.16 -0.37 13.75
CA GLY A 148 29.93 0.81 14.14
C GLY A 148 29.00 1.92 14.64
N SER A 149 29.47 2.69 15.63
CA SER A 149 28.73 3.67 16.44
C SER A 149 28.18 4.90 15.68
N GLY A 150 27.72 4.73 14.44
CA GLY A 150 26.86 5.67 13.78
C GLY A 150 25.57 5.77 14.59
N SER A 151 25.39 6.90 15.24
CA SER A 151 24.26 7.22 16.11
C SER A 151 22.94 6.71 15.52
N MET A 152 22.51 5.55 16.01
CA MET A 152 21.08 5.28 16.15
C MET A 152 20.53 6.49 16.89
N PRO A 153 19.45 7.15 16.44
CA PRO A 153 18.81 8.16 17.26
C PRO A 153 18.53 7.47 18.60
N THR A 154 19.23 7.92 19.63
CA THR A 154 19.05 7.40 20.98
C THR A 154 17.57 7.49 21.25
N THR A 155 16.98 6.39 21.70
CA THR A 155 15.62 6.29 22.24
C THR A 155 15.50 7.08 23.56
N GLU A 156 16.21 8.19 23.65
CA GLU A 156 16.27 9.13 24.75
C GLU A 156 15.19 10.18 24.47
N ASN A 157 13.96 9.77 24.70
CA ASN A 157 12.76 10.55 25.06
C ASN A 157 11.49 9.72 24.85
N ALA A 158 11.52 8.43 25.21
CA ALA A 158 10.32 7.58 25.30
C ALA A 158 9.72 7.57 26.73
N ALA A 159 9.93 8.65 27.49
CA ALA A 159 9.29 8.83 28.79
C ALA A 159 8.31 10.02 28.74
N ALA A 160 7.06 9.69 29.06
CA ALA A 160 5.96 10.60 29.43
C ALA A 160 5.45 11.58 28.36
N SER A 161 4.46 11.13 27.57
CA SER A 161 3.32 12.02 27.32
C SER A 161 2.03 11.33 27.73
N SER A 162 1.41 11.94 28.72
CA SER A 162 0.18 11.56 29.39
C SER A 162 -0.96 11.27 28.40
N ARG A 163 -1.64 10.13 28.61
CA ARG A 163 -2.93 9.81 28.00
C ARG A 163 -3.94 10.91 28.32
N ARG A 164 -4.22 11.78 27.36
CA ARG A 164 -5.59 12.30 27.18
C ARG A 164 -6.21 11.52 26.04
N ILE A 165 -7.12 10.62 26.40
CA ILE A 165 -8.01 9.95 25.46
C ILE A 165 -9.03 11.02 25.03
N THR A 166 -8.66 11.82 24.04
CA THR A 166 -9.64 12.46 23.17
C THR A 166 -10.14 11.38 22.20
N ALA A 167 -11.44 11.38 21.89
CA ALA A 167 -12.13 10.38 21.08
C ALA A 167 -11.20 9.81 20.00
N PRO A 168 -11.04 8.49 19.91
CA PRO A 168 -9.97 7.93 19.13
C PRO A 168 -10.09 8.40 17.69
N MET A 169 -9.11 9.17 17.24
CA MET A 169 -9.09 9.72 15.89
C MET A 169 -9.19 8.60 14.84
N TRP A 170 -8.80 7.37 15.20
CA TRP A 170 -9.02 6.16 14.40
C TRP A 170 -10.49 5.85 14.13
N LEU A 171 -11.44 6.21 15.01
CA LEU A 171 -12.88 6.11 14.74
C LEU A 171 -13.35 7.14 13.72
N VAL A 172 -12.83 8.37 13.79
CA VAL A 172 -13.11 9.41 12.79
C VAL A 172 -12.55 8.99 11.42
N PHE A 173 -11.36 8.38 11.40
CA PHE A 173 -10.72 7.90 10.17
C PHE A 173 -11.34 6.62 9.62
N LEU A 174 -11.75 5.68 10.47
CA LEU A 174 -12.54 4.53 10.08
C LEU A 174 -13.87 5.01 9.49
N GLY A 175 -14.53 5.97 10.14
CA GLY A 175 -15.76 6.61 9.64
C GLY A 175 -15.56 7.31 8.30
N PHE A 176 -14.46 8.06 8.13
CA PHE A 176 -14.12 8.69 6.86
C PHE A 176 -13.86 7.66 5.76
N MET A 177 -13.16 6.57 6.06
CA MET A 177 -12.89 5.53 5.07
C MET A 177 -14.14 4.73 4.72
N VAL A 178 -15.00 4.41 5.69
CA VAL A 178 -16.34 3.87 5.44
C VAL A 178 -17.15 4.84 4.59
N ALA A 179 -17.06 6.15 4.83
CA ALA A 179 -17.76 7.16 4.04
C ALA A 179 -17.21 7.29 2.62
N VAL A 180 -15.89 7.20 2.41
CA VAL A 180 -15.27 7.22 1.07
C VAL A 180 -15.62 5.95 0.29
N VAL A 181 -15.56 4.78 0.93
CA VAL A 181 -15.97 3.49 0.34
C VAL A 181 -17.47 3.51 0.03
N ALA A 182 -18.31 4.03 0.93
CA ALA A 182 -19.74 4.18 0.70
C ALA A 182 -20.05 5.24 -0.38
N ALA A 183 -19.34 6.36 -0.42
CA ALA A 183 -19.51 7.37 -1.45
C ALA A 183 -19.09 6.83 -2.82
N SER A 184 -17.98 6.10 -2.89
CA SER A 184 -17.58 5.35 -4.09
C SER A 184 -18.64 4.33 -4.51
N TRP A 185 -19.27 3.65 -3.54
CA TRP A 185 -20.39 2.74 -3.76
C TRP A 185 -21.62 3.44 -4.33
N PHE A 186 -22.06 4.55 -3.73
CA PHE A 186 -23.32 5.20 -4.11
C PHE A 186 -23.19 6.10 -5.35
N LEU A 187 -22.03 6.75 -5.56
CA LEU A 187 -21.77 7.67 -6.68
C LEU A 187 -21.18 6.97 -7.92
N GLY A 188 -20.69 5.73 -7.79
CA GLY A 188 -20.28 4.90 -8.92
C GLY A 188 -21.48 4.41 -9.74
N SER A 189 -21.33 4.35 -11.07
CA SER A 189 -22.34 3.73 -11.94
C SER A 189 -22.54 2.26 -11.56
N ALA A 190 -23.73 1.71 -11.81
CA ALA A 190 -24.12 0.37 -11.36
C ALA A 190 -23.14 -0.76 -11.77
N ALA A 191 -22.33 -0.55 -12.81
CA ALA A 191 -21.30 -1.47 -13.28
C ALA A 191 -19.94 -1.37 -12.55
N ARG A 192 -19.78 -0.47 -11.58
CA ARG A 192 -18.49 -0.16 -10.92
C ARG A 192 -18.52 -0.27 -9.39
N ARG A 193 -19.57 -0.88 -8.82
CA ARG A 193 -19.66 -1.24 -7.39
C ARG A 193 -19.09 -2.66 -7.22
N LEU A 194 -18.16 -2.90 -6.29
CA LEU A 194 -17.64 -4.24 -5.97
C LEU A 194 -18.34 -4.80 -4.71
N PRO A 195 -18.70 -6.09 -4.59
CA PRO A 195 -20.08 -6.58 -4.81
C PRO A 195 -20.76 -7.17 -3.52
N PRO A 196 -22.10 -7.47 -3.53
CA PRO A 196 -22.60 -8.73 -4.11
C PRO A 196 -23.84 -8.53 -5.00
N ARG A 197 -23.70 -8.75 -6.32
CA ARG A 197 -24.85 -9.08 -7.20
C ARG A 197 -24.59 -10.24 -8.17
N ASP A 198 -23.34 -10.67 -8.35
CA ASP A 198 -23.02 -11.80 -9.25
C ASP A 198 -23.17 -13.18 -8.56
N TRP A 199 -24.09 -13.30 -7.60
CA TRP A 199 -24.38 -14.54 -6.84
C TRP A 199 -25.54 -15.36 -7.42
N LEU A 200 -25.96 -15.11 -8.65
CA LEU A 200 -26.97 -15.95 -9.31
C LEU A 200 -26.51 -16.30 -10.73
N PRO A 201 -26.74 -17.56 -11.15
CA PRO A 201 -26.36 -18.07 -12.47
C PRO A 201 -27.01 -17.28 -13.62
#